data_AF-A0AAN8ERF6-F1
#
_entry.id   AF-A0AAN8ERF6-F1
#
_cell.length_a   1.000
_cell.length_b   1.000
_cell.length_c   1.000
_cell.angle_alpha   90.00
_cell.angle_beta   90.00
_cell.angle_gamma   90.00
#
_symmetry.space_group_name_H-M   'P 1'
#
loop_
_entity.id
_entity.type
_entity.pdbx_description
1 polymer ?
#
loop_
_entity_poly.entity_id
_entity_poly.type
_entity_poly.pdbx_seq_one_letter_code
_entity_poly.pdbx_strand_id
1 'polypeptide(L)'
;MGRLTDHFENRTRETHNAAWSELWDSNEEPLWDRGIPSPALIDFIEQRSEYLPGPTSGRRLRALVPACGRGYEVVMLALHGFDAYGLEISRKAVDACEQYARGQLGRPDAVNFGSAVGQGSGDRGVAKFVVGDFFKREWEGDCGNDGGGGFDLVYDYTFLCAILPEMRLDWARRMKELLAPSGVLVCLEFPMYKDVNAAGPPYGLKGVYWDLLAEGKDGRVAKGKAQSEGSAASGREERLERVLYYQPSRTYKAGEGTDMDQDLVQETAKRYPFRDKTSLLEDTTKGHVVPSFGWHPWFAHQLFDDCQGLSEVDSREHYRSALTPTPDDNEFVDSLPQPRPLSELLQSTEEKLQGFSLALVGEIGLDRSFRVPYAPFRSPDDPEAKPSDATIKTGGPEEGEFTPGSREGRPLSPYRVSMDHQKIILKAQLELAAKHKRAVSVHSVATHGVIFDLLQSLWKGHEKPSKSAKKKQKKDAQNAMDEMEDVNNTSKNLPYPPRICMHSYSGPADALKQFLGPRVPADIFFSFSELINFGAHNSDKAVEVIKAIPDDKILIESDLHCAGRKMDDLLEDILKRVCEIKGWQLEEGAKQLRKNWERFIFGPEG
;
A
#
# COMPACT_ATOMS: atom_id res chain seq x y z
N MET A 1 9.54 -8.89 -15.99
CA MET A 1 10.39 -9.59 -15.01
C MET A 1 10.78 -11.01 -15.46
N GLY A 2 9.96 -11.73 -16.25
CA GLY A 2 10.28 -13.09 -16.72
C GLY A 2 11.67 -13.25 -17.36
N ARG A 3 12.02 -12.44 -18.37
CA ARG A 3 13.32 -12.53 -19.06
C ARG A 3 14.55 -12.45 -18.15
N LEU A 4 14.50 -11.64 -17.09
CA LEU A 4 15.63 -11.52 -16.15
C LEU A 4 15.71 -12.76 -15.26
N THR A 5 14.60 -13.22 -14.71
CA THR A 5 14.54 -14.46 -13.93
C THR A 5 15.01 -15.67 -14.76
N ASP A 6 14.56 -15.77 -16.02
CA ASP A 6 14.90 -16.86 -16.93
C ASP A 6 16.42 -16.91 -17.22
N HIS A 7 17.06 -15.75 -17.37
CA HIS A 7 18.51 -15.65 -17.59
C HIS A 7 19.34 -16.19 -16.41
N PHE A 8 18.77 -16.14 -15.21
CA PHE A 8 19.42 -16.54 -13.96
C PHE A 8 18.98 -17.90 -13.40
N GLU A 9 17.95 -18.55 -13.96
CA GLU A 9 17.32 -19.76 -13.39
C GLU A 9 18.31 -20.91 -13.11
N ASN A 10 19.37 -21.04 -13.90
CA ASN A 10 20.38 -22.10 -13.77
C ASN A 10 21.80 -21.57 -13.49
N ARG A 11 21.94 -20.32 -13.05
CA ARG A 11 23.25 -19.74 -12.75
C ARG A 11 23.68 -20.15 -11.33
N THR A 12 24.90 -20.65 -11.23
CA THR A 12 25.55 -20.98 -9.95
C THR A 12 26.30 -19.77 -9.42
N ARG A 13 26.76 -19.82 -8.17
CA ARG A 13 27.63 -18.79 -7.58
C ARG A 13 28.82 -18.41 -8.47
N GLU A 14 29.44 -19.39 -9.13
CA GLU A 14 30.62 -19.19 -9.99
C GLU A 14 30.28 -18.48 -11.30
N THR A 15 29.05 -18.68 -11.80
CA THR A 15 28.61 -18.15 -13.10
C THR A 15 27.71 -16.91 -12.96
N HIS A 16 27.27 -16.58 -11.73
CA HIS A 16 26.34 -15.48 -11.45
C HIS A 16 26.89 -14.12 -11.87
N ASN A 17 28.14 -13.83 -11.55
CA ASN A 17 28.82 -12.58 -11.90
C ASN A 17 29.00 -12.42 -13.42
N ALA A 18 29.31 -13.52 -14.11
CA ALA A 18 29.41 -13.53 -15.57
C ALA A 18 28.03 -13.24 -16.21
N ALA A 19 26.96 -13.82 -15.68
CA ALA A 19 25.60 -13.60 -16.18
C ALA A 19 25.16 -12.13 -16.11
N TRP A 20 25.55 -11.39 -15.07
CA TRP A 20 25.33 -9.94 -15.01
C TRP A 20 26.13 -9.17 -16.05
N SER A 21 27.38 -9.56 -16.30
CA SER A 21 28.21 -8.95 -17.35
C SER A 21 27.64 -9.20 -18.75
N GLU A 22 27.15 -10.42 -19.01
CA GLU A 22 26.48 -10.77 -20.27
C GLU A 22 25.27 -9.86 -20.58
N LEU A 23 24.49 -9.48 -19.57
CA LEU A 23 23.36 -8.57 -19.77
C LEU A 23 23.81 -7.15 -20.11
N TRP A 24 24.89 -6.67 -19.51
CA TRP A 24 25.50 -5.39 -19.92
C TRP A 24 26.04 -5.46 -21.34
N ASP A 25 26.65 -6.57 -21.73
CA ASP A 25 27.22 -6.79 -23.06
C ASP A 25 26.14 -6.90 -24.14
N SER A 26 24.93 -7.30 -23.76
CA SER A 26 23.76 -7.24 -24.64
C SER A 26 23.49 -5.81 -25.13
N ASN A 27 22.83 -5.69 -26.30
CA ASN A 27 22.37 -4.40 -26.82
C ASN A 27 20.96 -4.05 -26.30
N GLU A 28 20.46 -4.75 -25.27
CA GLU A 28 19.16 -4.48 -24.68
C GLU A 28 19.27 -3.38 -23.61
N GLU A 29 18.21 -2.59 -23.45
CA GLU A 29 18.16 -1.62 -22.36
C GLU A 29 18.05 -2.35 -21.02
N PRO A 30 18.86 -1.97 -20.01
CA PRO A 30 18.86 -2.69 -18.74
C PRO A 30 17.53 -2.53 -18.00
N LEU A 31 16.81 -3.63 -17.78
CA LEU A 31 15.49 -3.65 -17.13
C LEU A 31 15.49 -3.16 -15.67
N TRP A 32 16.67 -3.06 -15.06
CA TRP A 32 16.87 -2.62 -13.67
C TRP A 32 17.29 -1.14 -13.56
N ASP A 33 17.67 -0.50 -14.66
CA ASP A 33 18.12 0.90 -14.69
C ASP A 33 16.91 1.85 -14.54
N ARG A 34 17.07 2.89 -13.71
CA ARG A 34 16.04 3.88 -13.41
C ARG A 34 16.30 5.26 -14.02
N GLY A 35 17.45 5.47 -14.64
CA GLY A 35 17.79 6.71 -15.34
C GLY A 35 18.16 7.90 -14.45
N ILE A 36 17.93 7.82 -13.14
CA ILE A 36 18.13 8.90 -12.17
C ILE A 36 18.68 8.32 -10.85
N PRO A 37 19.36 9.13 -10.01
CA PRO A 37 19.71 8.71 -8.65
C PRO A 37 18.47 8.56 -7.76
N SER A 38 18.58 7.74 -6.72
CA SER A 38 17.52 7.46 -5.75
C SER A 38 17.02 8.74 -5.05
N PRO A 39 15.73 9.12 -5.22
CA PRO A 39 15.16 10.25 -4.49
C PRO A 39 15.21 10.05 -2.97
N ALA A 40 15.04 8.80 -2.51
CA ALA A 40 15.11 8.45 -1.10
C ALA A 40 16.52 8.65 -0.52
N LEU A 41 17.56 8.33 -1.29
CA LEU A 41 18.94 8.54 -0.85
C LEU A 41 19.28 10.04 -0.82
N ILE A 42 18.85 10.81 -1.81
CA ILE A 42 19.02 12.27 -1.83
C ILE A 42 18.43 12.89 -0.55
N ASP A 43 17.17 12.57 -0.25
CA ASP A 43 16.50 13.12 0.95
C ASP A 43 17.19 12.69 2.24
N PHE A 44 17.70 11.45 2.31
CA PHE A 44 18.48 10.99 3.46
C PHE A 44 19.77 11.81 3.63
N ILE A 45 20.53 12.02 2.56
CA ILE A 45 21.79 12.79 2.62
C ILE A 45 21.53 14.26 2.97
N GLU A 46 20.50 14.87 2.40
CA GLU A 46 20.20 16.30 2.60
C GLU A 46 19.51 16.59 3.93
N GLN A 47 18.65 15.70 4.42
CA GLN A 47 17.75 15.99 5.54
C GLN A 47 18.08 15.19 6.81
N ARG A 48 18.91 14.15 6.70
CA ARG A 48 19.21 13.22 7.81
C ARG A 48 20.72 13.03 8.03
N SER A 49 21.50 14.05 7.68
CA SER A 49 22.97 14.03 7.81
C SER A 49 23.47 13.79 9.24
N GLU A 50 22.63 14.00 10.27
CA GLU A 50 22.93 13.69 11.66
C GLU A 50 23.21 12.20 11.94
N TYR A 51 22.77 11.31 11.05
CA TYR A 51 23.06 9.89 11.14
C TYR A 51 24.39 9.50 10.50
N LEU A 52 25.02 10.39 9.73
CA LEU A 52 26.34 10.15 9.15
C LEU A 52 27.44 10.50 10.15
N PRO A 53 28.60 9.82 10.09
CA PRO A 53 29.74 10.22 10.89
C PRO A 53 30.15 11.67 10.55
N GLY A 54 30.47 12.45 11.59
CA GLY A 54 31.02 13.80 11.38
C GLY A 54 32.36 13.75 10.63
N PRO A 55 32.79 14.84 9.98
CA PRO A 55 34.06 14.89 9.27
C PRO A 55 35.21 14.55 10.23
N THR A 56 35.84 13.39 10.05
CA THR A 56 37.01 13.00 10.84
C THR A 56 38.23 13.74 10.30
N SER A 57 38.83 14.62 11.10
CA SER A 57 40.17 15.17 10.84
C SER A 57 40.36 15.86 9.47
N GLY A 58 39.36 16.59 8.99
CA GLY A 58 39.50 17.42 7.78
C GLY A 58 39.52 16.66 6.44
N ARG A 59 39.18 15.36 6.42
CA ARG A 59 38.94 14.60 5.18
C ARG A 59 37.45 14.55 4.83
N ARG A 60 37.13 14.35 3.54
CA ARG A 60 35.75 14.10 3.08
C ARG A 60 35.29 12.72 3.52
N LEU A 61 33.98 12.56 3.68
CA LEU A 61 33.39 11.25 3.91
C LEU A 61 33.53 10.39 2.66
N ARG A 62 33.89 9.12 2.86
CA ARG A 62 34.04 8.14 1.79
C ARG A 62 32.79 7.29 1.67
N ALA A 63 32.25 7.18 0.46
CA ALA A 63 31.07 6.38 0.20
C ALA A 63 31.34 5.24 -0.79
N LEU A 64 30.77 4.06 -0.56
CA LEU A 64 30.79 2.94 -1.50
C LEU A 64 29.37 2.61 -1.96
N VAL A 65 29.20 2.46 -3.27
CA VAL A 65 28.00 1.90 -3.90
C VAL A 65 28.42 0.61 -4.61
N PRO A 66 28.20 -0.58 -4.01
CA PRO A 66 28.46 -1.85 -4.67
C PRO A 66 27.36 -2.18 -5.69
N ALA A 67 27.75 -2.87 -6.77
CA ALA A 67 26.90 -3.12 -7.94
C ALA A 67 26.25 -1.83 -8.46
N CYS A 68 27.08 -0.79 -8.70
CA CYS A 68 26.60 0.56 -8.95
C CYS A 68 25.88 0.77 -10.28
N GLY A 69 25.85 -0.21 -11.20
CA GLY A 69 25.19 -0.08 -12.48
C GLY A 69 25.80 1.05 -13.31
N ARG A 70 25.03 2.12 -13.61
CA ARG A 70 25.53 3.34 -14.29
C ARG A 70 26.07 4.42 -13.34
N GLY A 71 26.11 4.15 -12.05
CA GLY A 71 26.78 5.03 -11.08
C GLY A 71 26.03 6.31 -10.74
N TYR A 72 24.70 6.35 -10.92
CA TYR A 72 23.87 7.52 -10.59
C TYR A 72 24.09 7.97 -9.14
N GLU A 73 24.01 7.05 -8.19
CA GLU A 73 24.21 7.34 -6.77
C GLU A 73 25.63 7.78 -6.46
N VAL A 74 26.64 7.23 -7.15
CA VAL A 74 28.05 7.61 -6.95
C VAL A 74 28.27 9.07 -7.34
N VAL A 75 27.75 9.46 -8.50
CA VAL A 75 27.82 10.85 -8.98
C VAL A 75 27.04 11.78 -8.07
N MET A 76 25.83 11.39 -7.67
CA MET A 76 25.01 12.18 -6.74
C MET A 76 25.73 12.39 -5.40
N LEU A 77 26.34 11.35 -4.82
CA LEU A 77 27.11 11.46 -3.58
C LEU A 77 28.34 12.37 -3.76
N ALA A 78 29.05 12.29 -4.88
CA ALA A 78 30.16 13.20 -5.18
C ALA A 78 29.70 14.67 -5.28
N LEU A 79 28.52 14.92 -5.87
CA LEU A 79 27.90 16.25 -5.91
C LEU A 79 27.52 16.77 -4.51
N HIS A 80 27.28 15.87 -3.55
CA HIS A 80 27.05 16.17 -2.14
C HIS A 80 28.33 16.19 -1.29
N GLY A 81 29.51 16.17 -1.92
CA GLY A 81 30.79 16.38 -1.25
C GLY A 81 31.49 15.12 -0.73
N PHE A 82 31.02 13.92 -1.10
CA PHE A 82 31.65 12.65 -0.73
C PHE A 82 32.74 12.25 -1.72
N ASP A 83 33.79 11.58 -1.23
CA ASP A 83 34.65 10.77 -2.08
C ASP A 83 33.96 9.42 -2.30
N ALA A 84 33.19 9.33 -3.39
CA ALA A 84 32.30 8.24 -3.71
C ALA A 84 32.93 7.24 -4.70
N TYR A 85 32.74 5.95 -4.42
CA TYR A 85 33.29 4.84 -5.18
C TYR A 85 32.15 3.93 -5.63
N GLY A 86 32.06 3.67 -6.93
CA GLY A 86 31.19 2.65 -7.50
C GLY A 86 31.97 1.38 -7.81
N LEU A 87 31.53 0.25 -7.28
CA LEU A 87 32.07 -1.07 -7.63
C LEU A 87 31.10 -1.79 -8.56
N GLU A 88 31.59 -2.31 -9.67
CA GLU A 88 30.76 -2.98 -10.66
C GLU A 88 31.54 -4.12 -11.34
N ILE A 89 30.89 -5.24 -11.62
CA ILE A 89 31.56 -6.41 -12.19
C ILE A 89 31.81 -6.22 -13.70
N SER A 90 30.93 -5.51 -14.39
CA SER A 90 31.01 -5.29 -15.83
C SER A 90 31.90 -4.09 -16.19
N ARG A 91 32.89 -4.31 -17.07
CA ARG A 91 33.68 -3.22 -17.66
C ARG A 91 32.79 -2.25 -18.45
N LYS A 92 31.83 -2.77 -19.23
CA LYS A 92 30.92 -1.95 -20.04
C LYS A 92 30.02 -1.06 -19.19
N ALA A 93 29.61 -1.54 -18.02
CA ALA A 93 28.88 -0.74 -17.04
C ALA A 93 29.75 0.39 -16.47
N VAL A 94 31.01 0.10 -16.11
CA VAL A 94 31.97 1.12 -15.64
C VAL A 94 32.25 2.17 -16.73
N ASP A 95 32.37 1.78 -18.00
CA ASP A 95 32.51 2.74 -19.10
C ASP A 95 31.27 3.67 -19.19
N ALA A 96 30.06 3.13 -18.96
CA ALA A 96 28.84 3.91 -18.87
C ALA A 96 28.80 4.84 -17.65
N CYS A 97 29.32 4.40 -16.49
CA CYS A 97 29.49 5.24 -15.32
C CYS A 97 30.39 6.45 -15.60
N GLU A 98 31.54 6.23 -16.24
CA GLU A 98 32.47 7.31 -16.58
C GLU A 98 31.85 8.31 -17.56
N GLN A 99 31.06 7.82 -18.53
CA GLN A 99 30.33 8.66 -19.46
C GLN A 99 29.29 9.53 -18.74
N TYR A 100 28.49 8.92 -17.86
CA TYR A 100 27.47 9.63 -17.08
C TYR A 100 28.11 10.67 -16.15
N ALA A 101 29.17 10.30 -15.43
CA ALA A 101 29.90 11.19 -14.54
C ALA A 101 30.51 12.40 -15.26
N ARG A 102 31.08 12.23 -16.46
CA ARG A 102 31.61 13.37 -17.25
C ARG A 102 30.52 14.41 -17.55
N GLY A 103 29.30 13.98 -17.86
CA GLY A 103 28.18 14.89 -18.11
C GLY A 103 27.74 15.61 -16.84
N GLN A 104 27.39 14.85 -15.81
CA GLN A 104 26.75 15.39 -14.60
C GLN A 104 27.71 16.13 -13.68
N LEU A 105 28.99 15.72 -13.57
CA LEU A 105 29.97 16.49 -12.80
C LEU A 105 30.37 17.79 -13.50
N GLY A 106 30.24 17.87 -14.83
CA GLY A 106 30.44 19.12 -15.57
C GLY A 106 29.25 20.06 -15.41
N ARG A 107 28.04 19.56 -15.70
CA ARG A 107 26.78 20.30 -15.62
C ARG A 107 25.73 19.42 -14.91
N PRO A 108 25.60 19.55 -13.59
CA PRO A 108 24.66 18.73 -12.83
C PRO A 108 23.21 19.05 -13.18
N ASP A 109 22.40 18.02 -13.41
CA ASP A 109 20.97 18.16 -13.57
C ASP A 109 20.26 18.24 -12.21
N ALA A 110 19.05 18.82 -12.21
CA ALA A 110 18.21 19.00 -11.03
C ALA A 110 17.87 17.68 -10.31
N VAL A 111 17.84 16.57 -11.05
CA VAL A 111 17.53 15.24 -10.51
C VAL A 111 18.53 14.76 -9.45
N ASN A 112 19.72 15.37 -9.39
CA ASN A 112 20.72 15.04 -8.38
C ASN A 112 20.49 15.73 -7.03
N PHE A 113 19.48 16.60 -6.89
CA PHE A 113 19.28 17.40 -5.68
C PHE A 113 17.83 17.35 -5.21
N GLY A 114 17.64 17.47 -3.90
CA GLY A 114 16.34 17.65 -3.25
C GLY A 114 15.98 19.13 -3.14
N SER A 115 14.86 19.39 -2.47
CA SER A 115 14.38 20.76 -2.25
C SER A 115 15.16 21.50 -1.16
N ALA A 116 15.91 20.78 -0.33
CA ALA A 116 16.61 21.34 0.83
C ALA A 116 17.94 22.00 0.45
N VAL A 117 18.62 21.48 -0.58
CA VAL A 117 19.89 22.01 -1.05
C VAL A 117 19.71 22.67 -2.42
N GLY A 118 19.83 24.00 -2.48
CA GLY A 118 19.82 24.74 -3.74
C GLY A 118 20.93 24.24 -4.68
N GLN A 119 20.64 24.17 -5.99
CA GLN A 119 21.58 23.68 -7.01
C GLN A 119 22.95 24.37 -6.89
N GLY A 120 23.97 23.61 -6.49
CA GLY A 120 25.37 23.98 -6.60
C GLY A 120 25.84 25.13 -5.72
N SER A 121 26.46 24.81 -4.58
CA SER A 121 27.49 25.68 -3.97
C SER A 121 28.45 24.96 -3.01
N GLY A 122 28.30 23.66 -2.79
CA GLY A 122 29.23 22.87 -1.98
C GLY A 122 30.50 22.47 -2.72
N ASP A 123 31.59 22.32 -1.97
CA ASP A 123 32.85 21.76 -2.44
C ASP A 123 32.65 20.27 -2.77
N ARG A 124 32.71 19.92 -4.07
CA ARG A 124 32.39 18.58 -4.58
C ARG A 124 33.47 17.57 -4.22
N GLY A 125 33.06 16.33 -3.99
CA GLY A 125 34.00 15.22 -3.83
C GLY A 125 34.32 14.53 -5.15
N VAL A 126 34.91 13.34 -5.06
CA VAL A 126 35.34 12.54 -6.21
C VAL A 126 34.33 11.44 -6.51
N ALA A 127 34.06 11.17 -7.80
CA ALA A 127 33.41 9.94 -8.24
C ALA A 127 34.44 9.04 -8.91
N LYS A 128 34.65 7.83 -8.36
CA LYS A 128 35.56 6.82 -8.93
C LYS A 128 34.82 5.52 -9.18
N PHE A 129 35.07 4.88 -10.31
CA PHE A 129 34.45 3.60 -10.67
C PHE A 129 35.52 2.52 -10.78
N VAL A 130 35.26 1.35 -10.20
CA VAL A 130 36.20 0.24 -10.11
C VAL A 130 35.53 -1.00 -10.66
N VAL A 131 36.22 -1.69 -11.58
CA VAL A 131 35.78 -2.99 -12.07
C VAL A 131 36.26 -4.07 -11.10
N GLY A 132 35.34 -4.80 -10.49
CA GLY A 132 35.70 -5.85 -9.54
C GLY A 132 34.52 -6.65 -9.00
N ASP A 133 34.85 -7.81 -8.42
CA ASP A 133 33.90 -8.66 -7.72
C ASP A 133 33.82 -8.24 -6.24
N PHE A 134 32.63 -7.88 -5.77
CA PHE A 134 32.38 -7.46 -4.38
C PHE A 134 32.85 -8.48 -3.33
N PHE A 135 32.78 -9.78 -3.66
CA PHE A 135 33.20 -10.87 -2.77
C PHE A 135 34.71 -11.13 -2.78
N LYS A 136 35.45 -10.38 -3.60
CA LYS A 136 36.89 -10.42 -3.74
C LYS A 136 37.52 -9.16 -3.12
N ARG A 137 38.85 -9.15 -2.96
CA ARG A 137 39.58 -8.09 -2.22
C ARG A 137 40.53 -7.29 -3.09
N GLU A 138 40.83 -7.75 -4.30
CA GLU A 138 41.81 -7.16 -5.21
C GLU A 138 41.47 -5.70 -5.57
N TRP A 139 40.18 -5.38 -5.68
CA TRP A 139 39.70 -4.04 -6.02
C TRP A 139 39.85 -3.02 -4.86
N GLU A 140 39.99 -3.48 -3.61
CA GLU A 140 40.05 -2.57 -2.44
C GLU A 140 41.23 -1.59 -2.55
N GLY A 141 42.36 -2.03 -3.12
CA GLY A 141 43.54 -1.20 -3.36
C GLY A 141 43.27 -0.03 -4.31
N ASP A 142 42.37 -0.21 -5.27
CA ASP A 142 42.00 0.84 -6.22
C ASP A 142 41.14 1.93 -5.57
N CYS A 143 40.49 1.66 -4.45
CA CYS A 143 39.75 2.68 -3.69
C CYS A 143 40.68 3.57 -2.84
N GLY A 144 41.92 3.15 -2.61
CA GLY A 144 42.87 3.82 -1.70
C GLY A 144 42.52 3.65 -0.22
N ASN A 145 43.45 4.00 0.66
CA ASN A 145 43.25 4.03 2.11
C ASN A 145 43.71 5.38 2.65
N ASP A 146 42.79 6.15 3.22
CA ASP A 146 43.02 7.47 3.82
C ASP A 146 43.29 7.40 5.33
N GLY A 147 43.47 6.20 5.88
CA GLY A 147 43.68 5.98 7.30
C GLY A 147 42.40 5.86 8.14
N GLY A 148 41.22 5.98 7.52
CA GLY A 148 39.90 5.86 8.18
C GLY A 148 39.43 4.44 8.50
N GLY A 149 40.15 3.41 8.01
CA GLY A 149 39.83 2.01 8.30
C GLY A 149 38.59 1.44 7.59
N GLY A 150 38.04 2.15 6.59
CA GLY A 150 36.89 1.70 5.78
C GLY A 150 36.14 2.86 5.12
N PHE A 151 34.93 2.60 4.65
CA PHE A 151 33.99 3.60 4.12
C PHE A 151 33.09 4.16 5.21
N ASP A 152 32.84 5.47 5.17
CA ASP A 152 31.95 6.17 6.09
C ASP A 152 30.47 5.93 5.77
N LEU A 153 30.17 5.66 4.49
CA LEU A 153 28.86 5.26 3.99
C LEU A 153 29.01 4.07 3.05
N VAL A 154 28.18 3.05 3.20
CA VAL A 154 27.93 2.04 2.16
C VAL A 154 26.45 2.06 1.82
N TYR A 155 26.10 2.12 0.54
CA TYR A 155 24.69 2.19 0.09
C TYR A 155 24.30 0.95 -0.72
N ASP A 156 23.33 0.18 -0.23
CA ASP A 156 22.73 -0.93 -0.97
C ASP A 156 21.35 -0.53 -1.52
N TYR A 157 21.22 -0.60 -2.85
CA TYR A 157 19.95 -0.64 -3.53
C TYR A 157 20.04 -1.59 -4.71
N THR A 158 19.07 -2.50 -4.81
CA THR A 158 19.01 -3.53 -5.85
C THR A 158 20.21 -4.49 -5.93
N PHE A 159 21.13 -4.48 -4.96
CA PHE A 159 22.27 -5.41 -4.94
C PHE A 159 21.96 -6.67 -4.13
N LEU A 160 21.49 -6.55 -2.88
CA LEU A 160 21.13 -7.73 -2.08
C LEU A 160 20.03 -8.58 -2.74
N CYS A 161 19.08 -7.96 -3.44
CA CYS A 161 18.05 -8.69 -4.18
C CYS A 161 18.56 -9.28 -5.50
N ALA A 162 19.73 -8.87 -5.99
CA ALA A 162 20.31 -9.32 -7.25
C ALA A 162 21.21 -10.57 -7.10
N ILE A 163 21.64 -10.89 -5.87
CA ILE A 163 22.51 -12.04 -5.58
C ILE A 163 21.73 -13.27 -5.14
N LEU A 164 22.30 -14.46 -5.38
CA LEU A 164 21.72 -15.73 -4.93
C LEU A 164 21.52 -15.74 -3.40
N PRO A 165 20.43 -16.34 -2.87
CA PRO A 165 20.20 -16.39 -1.43
C PRO A 165 21.36 -16.97 -0.61
N GLU A 166 22.10 -17.95 -1.14
CA GLU A 166 23.30 -18.50 -0.48
C GLU A 166 24.48 -17.54 -0.35
N MET A 167 24.49 -16.42 -1.09
CA MET A 167 25.57 -15.42 -1.06
C MET A 167 25.31 -14.32 -0.01
N ARG A 168 24.11 -14.26 0.58
CA ARG A 168 23.66 -13.17 1.47
C ARG A 168 24.48 -13.06 2.76
N LEU A 169 24.90 -14.18 3.33
CA LEU A 169 25.75 -14.18 4.52
C LEU A 169 27.14 -13.60 4.23
N ASP A 170 27.70 -13.93 3.07
CA ASP A 170 28.97 -13.35 2.63
C ASP A 170 28.81 -11.87 2.30
N TRP A 171 27.65 -11.47 1.76
CA TRP A 171 27.33 -10.06 1.53
C TRP A 171 27.30 -9.29 2.85
N ALA A 172 26.62 -9.81 3.87
CA ALA A 172 26.54 -9.16 5.18
C ALA A 172 27.92 -9.02 5.84
N ARG A 173 28.76 -10.08 5.73
CA ARG A 173 30.14 -10.05 6.20
C ARG A 173 30.96 -8.98 5.49
N ARG A 174 30.90 -8.93 4.15
CA ARG A 174 31.63 -7.95 3.34
C ARG A 174 31.19 -6.51 3.60
N MET A 175 29.88 -6.25 3.73
CA MET A 175 29.38 -4.93 4.10
C MET A 175 29.99 -4.45 5.41
N LYS A 176 30.07 -5.31 6.42
CA LYS A 176 30.71 -4.99 7.70
C LYS A 176 32.22 -4.76 7.57
N GLU A 177 32.93 -5.62 6.84
CA GLU A 177 34.39 -5.49 6.64
C GLU A 177 34.79 -4.21 5.91
N LEU A 178 33.91 -3.68 5.06
CA LEU A 178 34.15 -2.48 4.26
C LEU A 178 33.81 -1.19 5.00
N LEU A 179 32.96 -1.25 6.02
CA LEU A 179 32.60 -0.09 6.83
C LEU A 179 33.74 0.34 7.75
N ALA A 180 33.93 1.65 7.86
CA ALA A 180 34.70 2.23 8.96
C ALA A 180 34.00 1.92 10.30
N PRO A 181 34.70 1.96 11.45
CA PRO A 181 34.08 1.67 12.76
C PRO A 181 32.87 2.55 13.10
N SER A 182 32.83 3.78 12.60
CA SER A 182 31.70 4.72 12.74
C SER A 182 30.87 4.87 11.45
N GLY A 183 31.12 4.01 10.46
CA GLY A 183 30.46 4.06 9.17
C GLY A 183 29.02 3.57 9.24
N VAL A 184 28.21 3.99 8.26
CA VAL A 184 26.80 3.63 8.17
C VAL A 184 26.52 2.86 6.90
N LEU A 185 25.82 1.72 7.04
CA LEU A 185 25.20 1.02 5.92
C LEU A 185 23.77 1.51 5.75
N VAL A 186 23.46 2.06 4.59
CA VAL A 186 22.11 2.48 4.19
C VAL A 186 21.57 1.48 3.19
N CYS A 187 20.46 0.82 3.52
CA CYS A 187 19.79 -0.14 2.65
C CYS A 187 18.43 0.40 2.21
N LEU A 188 18.21 0.55 0.91
CA LEU A 188 16.88 0.80 0.37
C LEU A 188 16.22 -0.54 0.03
N GLU A 189 15.31 -0.99 0.89
CA GLU A 189 14.71 -2.34 0.80
C GLU A 189 13.77 -2.47 -0.40
N PHE A 190 14.13 -3.33 -1.36
CA PHE A 190 13.30 -3.62 -2.54
C PHE A 190 13.63 -5.01 -3.11
N PRO A 191 12.64 -5.80 -3.57
CA PRO A 191 11.19 -5.65 -3.37
C PRO A 191 10.74 -6.24 -2.02
N MET A 192 9.87 -5.52 -1.31
CA MET A 192 9.25 -5.99 -0.05
C MET A 192 7.95 -6.77 -0.25
N TYR A 193 7.33 -6.69 -1.43
CA TYR A 193 6.07 -7.35 -1.76
C TYR A 193 6.22 -8.77 -2.31
N LYS A 194 7.41 -9.09 -2.85
CA LYS A 194 7.67 -10.38 -3.50
C LYS A 194 7.93 -11.45 -2.44
N ASP A 195 7.32 -12.63 -2.60
CA ASP A 195 7.58 -13.78 -1.72
C ASP A 195 9.09 -14.05 -1.67
N VAL A 196 9.63 -14.22 -0.47
CA VAL A 196 11.07 -14.46 -0.23
C VAL A 196 11.58 -15.75 -0.86
N ASN A 197 10.67 -16.69 -1.20
CA ASN A 197 10.99 -17.95 -1.89
C ASN A 197 10.77 -17.87 -3.40
N ALA A 198 10.21 -16.77 -3.93
CA ALA A 198 10.01 -16.63 -5.37
C ALA A 198 11.35 -16.49 -6.10
N ALA A 199 11.41 -17.04 -7.32
CA ALA A 199 12.58 -16.96 -8.17
C ALA A 199 12.98 -15.50 -8.45
N GLY A 200 14.27 -15.22 -8.46
CA GLY A 200 14.85 -13.91 -8.74
C GLY A 200 15.95 -14.02 -9.80
N PRO A 201 16.70 -12.94 -10.06
CA PRO A 201 16.59 -11.61 -9.45
C PRO A 201 15.47 -10.74 -10.07
N PRO A 202 14.92 -9.74 -9.34
CA PRO A 202 15.21 -9.48 -7.93
C PRO A 202 14.53 -10.51 -7.02
N TYR A 203 15.21 -11.03 -6.01
CA TYR A 203 14.61 -11.88 -4.97
C TYR A 203 13.81 -11.03 -3.96
N GLY A 204 12.77 -11.61 -3.35
CA GLY A 204 12.03 -10.95 -2.26
C GLY A 204 12.91 -10.71 -1.02
N LEU A 205 12.79 -9.54 -0.41
CA LEU A 205 13.65 -9.10 0.71
C LEU A 205 12.91 -8.81 2.02
N LYS A 206 11.59 -9.03 2.12
CA LYS A 206 10.83 -8.73 3.34
C LYS A 206 11.44 -9.43 4.57
N GLY A 207 12.00 -8.65 5.49
CA GLY A 207 12.66 -9.13 6.72
C GLY A 207 14.09 -9.67 6.56
N VAL A 208 14.62 -9.77 5.33
CA VAL A 208 15.93 -10.36 5.05
C VAL A 208 17.07 -9.51 5.61
N TYR A 209 17.01 -8.18 5.49
CA TYR A 209 18.03 -7.29 6.04
C TYR A 209 18.16 -7.40 7.55
N TRP A 210 17.03 -7.46 8.27
CA TRP A 210 17.02 -7.59 9.73
C TRP A 210 17.62 -8.93 10.18
N ASP A 211 17.22 -10.02 9.53
CA ASP A 211 17.72 -11.37 9.79
C ASP A 211 19.25 -11.44 9.63
N LEU A 212 19.79 -10.84 8.56
CA LEU A 212 21.24 -10.80 8.30
C LEU A 212 21.99 -9.87 9.26
N LEU A 213 21.59 -8.61 9.33
CA LEU A 213 22.42 -7.54 9.90
C LEU A 213 22.27 -7.40 11.41
N ALA A 214 21.04 -7.56 11.92
CA ALA A 214 20.73 -7.41 13.34
C ALA A 214 20.73 -8.75 14.08
N GLU A 215 20.20 -9.81 13.45
CA GLU A 215 20.12 -11.12 14.08
C GLU A 215 21.34 -12.00 13.83
N GLY A 216 22.14 -11.70 12.79
CA GLY A 216 23.35 -12.45 12.44
C GLY A 216 23.06 -13.82 11.84
N LYS A 217 21.91 -13.98 11.18
CA LYS A 217 21.44 -15.23 10.55
C LYS A 217 21.82 -15.27 9.07
N ASP A 218 21.21 -16.17 8.30
CA ASP A 218 21.59 -16.48 6.91
C ASP A 218 20.74 -15.77 5.84
N GLY A 219 19.74 -14.97 6.23
CA GLY A 219 18.85 -14.26 5.31
C GLY A 219 17.82 -15.16 4.63
N ARG A 220 17.61 -16.39 5.12
CA ARG A 220 16.57 -17.34 4.65
C ARG A 220 15.36 -17.29 5.59
N VAL A 221 14.59 -16.21 5.47
CA VAL A 221 13.41 -15.97 6.33
C VAL A 221 12.28 -16.95 5.97
N ALA A 222 11.75 -17.69 6.95
CA ALA A 222 10.62 -18.60 6.76
C ALA A 222 9.27 -17.85 6.73
N LYS A 223 8.32 -18.36 5.93
CA LYS A 223 6.95 -17.81 5.80
C LYS A 223 6.24 -17.80 7.16
N GLY A 224 5.65 -16.68 7.55
CA GLY A 224 4.75 -16.59 8.72
C GLY A 224 5.39 -16.33 10.10
N LYS A 225 6.70 -16.04 10.20
CA LYS A 225 7.24 -15.48 11.45
C LYS A 225 7.05 -13.97 11.47
N ALA A 226 6.08 -13.51 12.25
CA ALA A 226 6.02 -12.14 12.71
C ALA A 226 7.37 -11.74 13.34
N GLN A 227 7.77 -10.49 13.16
CA GLN A 227 8.92 -9.87 13.83
C GLN A 227 8.78 -10.09 15.35
N SER A 228 9.45 -11.12 15.89
CA SER A 228 9.54 -11.31 17.33
C SER A 228 10.82 -10.63 17.80
N GLU A 229 10.70 -9.48 18.46
CA GLU A 229 11.76 -8.95 19.32
C GLU A 229 11.98 -9.94 20.48
N GLY A 230 12.81 -10.97 20.28
CA GLY A 230 13.05 -11.95 21.33
C GLY A 230 13.67 -13.27 20.88
N SER A 231 14.99 -13.31 20.73
CA SER A 231 15.85 -14.05 21.66
C SER A 231 17.31 -13.79 21.28
N ALA A 232 18.10 -13.37 22.27
CA ALA A 232 19.53 -13.13 22.10
C ALA A 232 20.25 -14.48 21.96
N ALA A 233 20.61 -14.84 20.73
CA ALA A 233 21.65 -15.84 20.50
C ALA A 233 23.03 -15.20 20.77
N SER A 234 23.93 -15.94 21.41
CA SER A 234 25.23 -15.48 21.89
C SER A 234 26.13 -14.96 20.77
N GLY A 235 26.61 -13.72 20.89
CA GLY A 235 27.62 -13.13 19.99
C GLY A 235 27.38 -11.65 19.75
N ARG A 236 27.67 -10.79 20.74
CA ARG A 236 27.47 -9.33 20.65
C ARG A 236 28.48 -8.63 19.72
N GLU A 237 29.65 -9.21 19.46
CA GLU A 237 30.72 -8.54 18.70
C GLU A 237 30.55 -8.57 17.17
N GLU A 238 29.60 -9.35 16.64
CA GLU A 238 29.49 -9.57 15.19
C GLU A 238 28.42 -8.73 14.46
N ARG A 239 27.50 -8.06 15.16
CA ARG A 239 26.28 -7.47 14.56
C ARG A 239 26.41 -5.98 14.22
N LEU A 240 25.63 -5.51 13.25
CA LEU A 240 25.39 -4.08 13.05
C LEU A 240 24.21 -3.61 13.92
N GLU A 241 24.29 -2.38 14.40
CA GLU A 241 23.19 -1.73 15.13
C GLU A 241 22.33 -0.91 14.17
N ARG A 242 21.00 -1.05 14.27
CA ARG A 242 20.06 -0.26 13.46
C ARG A 242 19.84 1.10 14.11
N VAL A 243 20.44 2.13 13.54
CA VAL A 243 20.31 3.52 14.02
C VAL A 243 19.07 4.25 13.47
N LEU A 244 18.51 3.79 12.35
CA LEU A 244 17.35 4.40 11.70
C LEU A 244 16.56 3.37 10.88
N TYR A 245 15.23 3.45 10.91
CA TYR A 245 14.32 2.70 10.04
C TYR A 245 13.07 3.55 9.78
N TYR A 246 12.75 3.79 8.52
CA TYR A 246 11.62 4.62 8.14
C TYR A 246 11.23 4.39 6.67
N GLN A 247 9.98 4.72 6.33
CA GLN A 247 9.52 4.80 4.95
C GLN A 247 9.93 6.16 4.35
N PRO A 248 10.65 6.19 3.21
CA PRO A 248 11.03 7.44 2.57
C PRO A 248 9.80 8.16 1.99
N SER A 249 9.82 9.50 1.98
CA SER A 249 8.69 10.31 1.48
C SER A 249 8.49 10.22 -0.04
N ARG A 250 9.56 9.89 -0.77
CA ARG A 250 9.58 9.65 -2.20
C ARG A 250 10.66 8.61 -2.53
N THR A 251 10.43 7.81 -3.56
CA THR A 251 11.38 6.78 -4.03
C THR A 251 11.19 6.56 -5.53
N TYR A 252 11.79 5.53 -6.10
CA TYR A 252 11.47 5.10 -7.46
C TYR A 252 10.03 4.59 -7.53
N LYS A 253 9.28 4.92 -8.60
CA LYS A 253 7.91 4.42 -8.82
C LYS A 253 7.74 2.91 -8.60
N ALA A 254 8.74 2.11 -8.98
CA ALA A 254 8.70 0.66 -8.80
C ALA A 254 8.69 0.21 -7.32
N GLY A 255 9.16 1.07 -6.42
CA GLY A 255 9.10 0.88 -4.97
C GLY A 255 7.90 1.56 -4.30
N GLU A 256 7.03 2.24 -5.05
CA GLU A 256 5.82 2.89 -4.55
C GLU A 256 4.61 1.94 -4.64
N GLY A 257 3.70 1.98 -3.66
CA GLY A 257 2.34 1.43 -3.78
C GLY A 257 2.24 -0.10 -3.89
N THR A 258 3.24 -0.83 -3.39
CA THR A 258 3.18 -2.31 -3.33
C THR A 258 2.97 -2.83 -1.91
N ASP A 259 3.16 -1.98 -0.91
CA ASP A 259 2.47 -2.04 0.37
C ASP A 259 1.07 -1.47 0.18
N MET A 260 0.07 -2.34 0.30
CA MET A 260 -1.30 -1.88 0.41
C MET A 260 -1.38 -1.01 1.65
N ASP A 261 -2.06 0.14 1.55
CA ASP A 261 -2.19 1.16 2.62
C ASP A 261 -2.70 0.61 3.98
N GLN A 262 -3.03 -0.68 4.09
CA GLN A 262 -3.40 -1.37 5.32
C GLN A 262 -2.33 -1.24 6.43
N ASP A 263 -1.04 -1.26 6.08
CA ASP A 263 0.05 -1.09 7.06
C ASP A 263 0.15 0.38 7.48
N LEU A 264 0.04 1.33 6.53
CA LEU A 264 -0.07 2.77 6.83
C LEU A 264 -1.29 3.10 7.70
N VAL A 265 -2.45 2.50 7.42
CA VAL A 265 -3.67 2.64 8.24
C VAL A 265 -3.43 2.11 9.64
N GLN A 266 -2.78 0.95 9.77
CA GLN A 266 -2.43 0.39 11.07
C GLN A 266 -1.46 1.28 11.85
N GLU A 267 -0.41 1.80 11.22
CA GLU A 267 0.55 2.70 11.85
C GLU A 267 -0.09 4.03 12.27
N THR A 268 -0.95 4.59 11.41
CA THR A 268 -1.71 5.81 11.70
C THR A 268 -2.63 5.60 12.91
N ALA A 269 -3.35 4.48 12.97
CA ALA A 269 -4.21 4.15 14.11
C ALA A 269 -3.44 3.90 15.41
N LYS A 270 -2.20 3.38 15.35
CA LYS A 270 -1.31 3.28 16.53
C LYS A 270 -0.88 4.66 17.02
N ARG A 271 -0.63 5.61 16.10
CA ARG A 271 -0.21 6.98 16.43
C ARG A 271 -1.34 7.82 17.02
N TYR A 272 -2.58 7.59 16.59
CA TYR A 272 -3.77 8.31 17.02
C TYR A 272 -4.85 7.36 17.60
N PRO A 273 -4.57 6.70 18.73
CA PRO A 273 -5.40 5.63 19.25
C PRO A 273 -6.78 6.14 19.68
N PHE A 274 -7.83 5.39 19.34
CA PHE A 274 -9.19 5.65 19.78
C PHE A 274 -9.77 4.41 20.45
N ARG A 275 -10.06 4.50 21.75
CA ARG A 275 -10.41 3.32 22.58
C ARG A 275 -11.91 3.19 22.80
N ASP A 276 -12.59 4.30 23.05
CA ASP A 276 -13.99 4.32 23.47
C ASP A 276 -14.66 5.68 23.25
N LYS A 277 -15.98 5.74 23.52
CA LYS A 277 -16.79 6.96 23.42
C LYS A 277 -16.33 8.05 24.41
N THR A 278 -15.76 7.69 25.56
CA THR A 278 -15.21 8.63 26.56
C THR A 278 -13.99 9.39 26.03
N SER A 279 -13.20 8.77 25.15
CA SER A 279 -12.07 9.41 24.47
C SER A 279 -12.47 10.66 23.67
N LEU A 280 -13.73 10.75 23.18
CA LEU A 280 -14.25 11.94 22.48
C LEU A 280 -14.51 13.15 23.40
N LEU A 281 -14.57 12.94 24.72
CA LEU A 281 -14.94 13.94 25.72
C LEU A 281 -13.72 14.49 26.46
N GLU A 282 -12.60 13.75 26.47
CA GLU A 282 -11.45 14.04 27.34
C GLU A 282 -10.41 14.97 26.70
N ASP A 283 -10.26 15.00 25.36
CA ASP A 283 -9.29 15.88 24.69
C ASP A 283 -9.63 16.13 23.21
N THR A 284 -10.32 17.24 22.91
CA THR A 284 -10.62 17.64 21.53
C THR A 284 -9.41 18.20 20.77
N THR A 285 -8.23 18.30 21.41
CA THR A 285 -7.01 18.83 20.79
C THR A 285 -6.11 17.74 20.22
N LYS A 286 -6.36 16.47 20.55
CA LYS A 286 -5.67 15.32 19.96
C LYS A 286 -6.50 14.67 18.87
N GLY A 287 -5.85 14.38 17.74
CA GLY A 287 -6.46 13.59 16.68
C GLY A 287 -6.69 12.15 17.12
N HIS A 288 -7.81 11.57 16.71
CA HIS A 288 -8.17 10.18 16.98
C HIS A 288 -8.56 9.50 15.67
N VAL A 289 -8.17 8.24 15.50
CA VAL A 289 -8.41 7.48 14.26
C VAL A 289 -9.08 6.15 14.59
N VAL A 290 -10.19 5.89 13.90
CA VAL A 290 -10.79 4.55 13.82
C VAL A 290 -10.36 3.94 12.48
N PRO A 291 -9.49 2.91 12.46
CA PRO A 291 -9.05 2.33 11.21
C PRO A 291 -10.15 1.49 10.57
N SER A 292 -10.10 1.38 9.24
CA SER A 292 -10.88 0.43 8.47
C SER A 292 -9.93 -0.49 7.70
N PHE A 293 -10.12 -1.79 7.79
CA PHE A 293 -9.28 -2.77 7.11
C PHE A 293 -10.09 -3.60 6.12
N GLY A 294 -9.60 -3.79 4.91
CA GLY A 294 -10.33 -4.50 3.88
C GLY A 294 -9.70 -4.40 2.50
N TRP A 295 -10.32 -5.09 1.55
CA TRP A 295 -9.90 -5.16 0.17
C TRP A 295 -10.93 -4.58 -0.77
N HIS A 296 -10.52 -3.51 -1.44
CA HIS A 296 -11.35 -2.79 -2.39
C HIS A 296 -11.57 -3.62 -3.67
N PRO A 297 -12.75 -3.56 -4.32
CA PRO A 297 -13.05 -4.31 -5.56
C PRO A 297 -12.06 -4.07 -6.71
N TRP A 298 -11.39 -2.92 -6.72
CA TRP A 298 -10.37 -2.61 -7.73
C TRP A 298 -9.21 -3.60 -7.72
N PHE A 299 -8.88 -4.14 -6.53
CA PHE A 299 -7.78 -5.09 -6.35
C PHE A 299 -8.26 -6.54 -6.25
N ALA A 300 -9.56 -6.79 -6.46
CA ALA A 300 -10.15 -8.13 -6.37
C ALA A 300 -9.53 -9.12 -7.37
N HIS A 301 -9.04 -8.64 -8.52
CA HIS A 301 -8.32 -9.47 -9.49
C HIS A 301 -7.05 -10.11 -8.93
N GLN A 302 -6.44 -9.54 -7.89
CA GLN A 302 -5.21 -10.05 -7.30
C GLN A 302 -5.44 -11.18 -6.29
N LEU A 303 -6.68 -11.56 -6.02
CA LEU A 303 -7.04 -12.59 -5.06
C LEU A 303 -7.69 -13.78 -5.77
N PHE A 304 -7.35 -14.99 -5.37
CA PHE A 304 -8.07 -16.21 -5.77
C PHE A 304 -8.75 -16.86 -4.57
N ASP A 305 -9.89 -17.52 -4.81
CA ASP A 305 -10.65 -18.21 -3.77
C ASP A 305 -10.02 -19.57 -3.44
N ASP A 306 -9.17 -19.58 -2.41
CA ASP A 306 -8.55 -20.78 -1.86
C ASP A 306 -9.38 -21.41 -0.73
N CYS A 307 -10.49 -20.77 -0.32
CA CYS A 307 -11.31 -21.22 0.80
C CYS A 307 -12.04 -22.55 0.51
N GLN A 308 -12.01 -23.02 -0.74
CA GLN A 308 -12.54 -24.31 -1.18
C GLN A 308 -11.47 -25.42 -1.28
N GLY A 309 -10.24 -25.17 -0.81
CA GLY A 309 -9.16 -26.17 -0.75
C GLY A 309 -8.17 -26.15 -1.92
N LEU A 310 -8.10 -25.06 -2.67
CA LEU A 310 -7.07 -24.83 -3.70
C LEU A 310 -5.80 -24.29 -3.04
N SER A 311 -4.69 -25.02 -3.06
CA SER A 311 -3.44 -24.55 -2.44
C SER A 311 -2.61 -23.64 -3.34
N GLU A 312 -2.69 -23.83 -4.66
CA GLU A 312 -1.95 -23.05 -5.66
C GLU A 312 -2.81 -22.89 -6.92
N VAL A 313 -2.66 -21.75 -7.60
CA VAL A 313 -3.33 -21.47 -8.88
C VAL A 313 -2.29 -20.99 -9.89
N ASP A 314 -2.43 -21.45 -11.14
CA ASP A 314 -1.68 -20.87 -12.25
C ASP A 314 -2.13 -19.41 -12.45
N SER A 315 -1.16 -18.49 -12.52
CA SER A 315 -1.44 -17.06 -12.60
C SER A 315 -2.28 -16.71 -13.84
N ARG A 316 -1.98 -17.34 -14.99
CA ARG A 316 -2.70 -17.06 -16.24
C ARG A 316 -4.11 -17.63 -16.19
N GLU A 317 -4.29 -18.84 -15.67
CA GLU A 317 -5.60 -19.45 -15.49
C GLU A 317 -6.49 -18.60 -14.56
N HIS A 318 -5.93 -18.13 -13.45
CA HIS A 318 -6.62 -17.22 -12.54
C HIS A 318 -7.10 -15.97 -13.27
N TYR A 319 -6.22 -15.23 -13.94
CA TYR A 319 -6.62 -13.99 -14.61
C TYR A 319 -7.59 -14.21 -15.77
N ARG A 320 -7.51 -15.34 -16.47
CA ARG A 320 -8.49 -15.69 -17.52
C ARG A 320 -9.89 -15.96 -16.99
N SER A 321 -10.01 -16.45 -15.76
CA SER A 321 -11.30 -16.69 -15.10
C SER A 321 -11.82 -15.47 -14.33
N ALA A 322 -10.92 -14.73 -13.67
CA ALA A 322 -11.27 -13.59 -12.83
C ALA A 322 -11.61 -12.33 -13.63
N LEU A 323 -11.13 -12.19 -14.87
CA LEU A 323 -11.33 -11.00 -15.70
C LEU A 323 -12.38 -11.21 -16.81
N THR A 324 -13.06 -10.12 -17.17
CA THR A 324 -14.06 -10.07 -18.24
C THR A 324 -13.87 -8.84 -19.13
N PRO A 325 -13.89 -8.96 -20.47
CA PRO A 325 -13.86 -10.23 -21.23
C PRO A 325 -12.61 -11.06 -20.89
N THR A 326 -12.64 -12.36 -21.16
CA THR A 326 -11.47 -13.22 -20.89
C THR A 326 -10.25 -12.71 -21.66
N PRO A 327 -9.13 -12.41 -20.99
CA PRO A 327 -7.90 -11.98 -21.65
C PRO A 327 -7.33 -13.03 -22.60
N ASP A 328 -7.10 -12.60 -23.84
CA ASP A 328 -6.37 -13.28 -24.90
C ASP A 328 -4.93 -12.76 -25.04
N ASP A 329 -4.64 -11.54 -24.55
CA ASP A 329 -3.30 -10.96 -24.47
C ASP A 329 -2.48 -11.58 -23.32
N ASN A 330 -1.58 -12.50 -23.66
CA ASN A 330 -0.68 -13.12 -22.69
C ASN A 330 0.33 -12.14 -22.10
N GLU A 331 0.75 -11.11 -22.84
CA GLU A 331 1.70 -10.11 -22.34
C GLU A 331 1.04 -9.28 -21.24
N PHE A 332 -0.22 -8.88 -21.43
CA PHE A 332 -1.00 -8.22 -20.38
C PHE A 332 -1.11 -9.10 -19.14
N VAL A 333 -1.51 -10.37 -19.29
CA VAL A 333 -1.68 -11.30 -18.16
C VAL A 333 -0.37 -11.52 -17.41
N ASP A 334 0.75 -11.71 -18.13
CA ASP A 334 2.08 -11.89 -17.54
C ASP A 334 2.61 -10.64 -16.83
N SER A 335 2.02 -9.47 -17.13
CA SER A 335 2.36 -8.21 -16.49
C SER A 335 1.62 -7.98 -15.16
N LEU A 336 0.55 -8.74 -14.90
CA LEU A 336 -0.23 -8.65 -13.67
C LEU A 336 0.51 -9.33 -12.50
N PRO A 337 0.28 -8.89 -11.24
CA PRO A 337 0.96 -9.46 -10.08
C PRO A 337 0.62 -10.95 -9.87
N GLN A 338 1.42 -11.67 -9.09
CA GLN A 338 1.05 -13.02 -8.69
C GLN A 338 -0.25 -13.00 -7.86
N PRO A 339 -1.27 -13.83 -8.19
CA PRO A 339 -2.48 -13.94 -7.38
C PRO A 339 -2.17 -14.42 -5.97
N ARG A 340 -2.86 -13.84 -4.98
CA ARG A 340 -2.72 -14.17 -3.56
C ARG A 340 -3.93 -14.95 -3.05
N PRO A 341 -3.75 -15.86 -2.08
CA PRO A 341 -4.86 -16.57 -1.47
C PRO A 341 -5.78 -15.60 -0.71
N LEU A 342 -7.08 -15.73 -0.88
CA LEU A 342 -8.08 -14.96 -0.14
C LEU A 342 -7.97 -15.23 1.38
N SER A 343 -7.65 -16.45 1.79
CA SER A 343 -7.48 -16.81 3.20
C SER A 343 -6.38 -16.01 3.90
N GLU A 344 -5.26 -15.72 3.21
CA GLU A 344 -4.16 -14.92 3.75
C GLU A 344 -4.62 -13.50 4.08
N LEU A 345 -5.43 -12.91 3.20
CA LEU A 345 -6.03 -11.60 3.42
C LEU A 345 -7.00 -11.61 4.61
N LEU A 346 -7.87 -12.63 4.67
CA LEU A 346 -8.85 -12.75 5.74
C LEU A 346 -8.15 -12.92 7.09
N GLN A 347 -7.08 -13.71 7.15
CA GLN A 347 -6.27 -13.89 8.35
C GLN A 347 -5.61 -12.56 8.77
N SER A 348 -4.95 -11.86 7.84
CA SER A 348 -4.30 -10.58 8.17
C SER A 348 -5.32 -9.52 8.63
N THR A 349 -6.49 -9.48 7.99
CA THR A 349 -7.57 -8.58 8.38
C THR A 349 -8.10 -8.95 9.77
N GLU A 350 -8.30 -10.24 10.04
CA GLU A 350 -8.73 -10.74 11.35
C GLU A 350 -7.76 -10.35 12.47
N GLU A 351 -6.46 -10.52 12.27
CA GLU A 351 -5.41 -10.10 13.22
C GLU A 351 -5.48 -8.59 13.51
N LYS A 352 -5.68 -7.76 12.48
CA LYS A 352 -5.85 -6.32 12.64
C LYS A 352 -7.15 -5.97 13.39
N LEU A 353 -8.27 -6.63 13.10
CA LEU A 353 -9.54 -6.43 13.82
C LEU A 353 -9.47 -6.83 15.30
N GLN A 354 -8.62 -7.80 15.64
CA GLN A 354 -8.33 -8.18 17.03
C GLN A 354 -7.45 -7.14 17.73
N GLY A 355 -6.47 -6.58 17.01
CA GLY A 355 -5.59 -5.52 17.52
C GLY A 355 -6.28 -4.17 17.75
N PHE A 356 -7.35 -3.87 17.00
CA PHE A 356 -8.09 -2.61 17.08
C PHE A 356 -9.58 -2.85 17.36
N SER A 357 -9.98 -2.66 18.61
CA SER A 357 -11.31 -3.02 19.12
C SER A 357 -12.48 -2.28 18.44
N LEU A 358 -12.25 -1.12 17.82
CA LEU A 358 -13.26 -0.34 17.11
C LEU A 358 -13.10 -0.38 15.59
N ALA A 359 -12.11 -1.12 15.07
CA ALA A 359 -11.83 -1.15 13.65
C ALA A 359 -13.03 -1.62 12.82
N LEU A 360 -13.19 -0.98 11.66
CA LEU A 360 -14.19 -1.34 10.66
C LEU A 360 -13.62 -2.36 9.68
N VAL A 361 -14.51 -3.00 8.92
CA VAL A 361 -14.11 -3.70 7.70
C VAL A 361 -14.48 -2.85 6.49
N GLY A 362 -13.50 -2.49 5.68
CA GLY A 362 -13.67 -1.55 4.58
C GLY A 362 -12.36 -0.92 4.10
N GLU A 363 -12.33 -0.29 2.94
CA GLU A 363 -13.43 -0.26 1.97
C GLU A 363 -13.50 -1.56 1.18
N ILE A 364 -14.66 -2.20 1.21
CA ILE A 364 -14.96 -3.45 0.50
C ILE A 364 -16.16 -3.20 -0.41
N GLY A 365 -16.35 -3.94 -1.50
CA GLY A 365 -17.53 -3.65 -2.33
C GLY A 365 -17.53 -4.28 -3.70
N LEU A 366 -18.36 -3.70 -4.57
CA LEU A 366 -18.48 -4.07 -5.98
C LEU A 366 -18.38 -2.84 -6.88
N ASP A 367 -17.55 -2.92 -7.91
CA ASP A 367 -17.40 -1.88 -8.92
C ASP A 367 -17.56 -2.46 -10.33
N ARG A 368 -18.66 -2.09 -11.00
CA ARG A 368 -18.91 -2.54 -12.38
C ARG A 368 -18.09 -1.77 -13.41
N SER A 369 -17.70 -0.54 -13.10
CA SER A 369 -17.10 0.39 -14.06
C SER A 369 -15.58 0.26 -14.11
N PHE A 370 -14.95 -0.16 -13.01
CA PHE A 370 -13.50 -0.28 -12.89
C PHE A 370 -12.90 -1.23 -13.93
N ARG A 371 -11.80 -0.78 -14.54
CA ARG A 371 -10.96 -1.56 -15.45
C ARG A 371 -9.55 -1.67 -14.88
N VAL A 372 -8.90 -2.81 -15.13
CA VAL A 372 -7.53 -3.05 -14.64
C VAL A 372 -6.56 -2.19 -15.46
N PRO A 373 -5.65 -1.42 -14.84
CA PRO A 373 -4.66 -0.63 -15.58
C PRO A 373 -3.60 -1.52 -16.24
N TYR A 374 -3.02 -1.07 -17.35
CA TYR A 374 -1.82 -1.71 -17.91
C TYR A 374 -0.62 -1.60 -16.95
N ALA A 375 0.36 -2.50 -17.10
CA ALA A 375 1.63 -2.38 -16.40
C ALA A 375 2.40 -1.12 -16.85
N PRO A 376 3.22 -0.54 -15.96
CA PRO A 376 3.92 0.74 -16.19
C PRO A 376 4.93 0.74 -17.36
N PHE A 377 5.16 -0.40 -18.03
CA PHE A 377 6.11 -0.52 -19.13
C PHE A 377 5.55 -0.19 -20.52
N ARG A 378 4.22 -0.08 -20.70
CA ARG A 378 3.67 0.41 -21.96
C ARG A 378 3.67 1.95 -21.94
N SER A 379 4.54 2.53 -22.75
CA SER A 379 4.67 3.99 -22.90
C SER A 379 3.31 4.63 -23.21
N PRO A 380 2.99 5.82 -22.67
CA PRO A 380 1.82 6.59 -23.07
C PRO A 380 1.77 6.92 -24.58
N ASP A 381 2.89 6.74 -25.30
CA ASP A 381 3.00 6.95 -26.75
C ASP A 381 2.63 5.73 -27.62
N ASP A 382 1.97 4.71 -27.06
CA ASP A 382 1.47 3.56 -27.84
C ASP A 382 0.41 4.02 -28.86
N PRO A 383 0.65 3.89 -30.18
CA PRO A 383 -0.28 4.33 -31.22
C PRO A 383 -1.62 3.57 -31.22
N GLU A 384 -1.74 2.44 -30.50
CA GLU A 384 -3.00 1.70 -30.34
C GLU A 384 -3.83 2.12 -29.11
N ALA A 385 -3.27 2.94 -28.22
CA ALA A 385 -3.99 3.49 -27.06
C ALA A 385 -5.06 4.49 -27.52
N LYS A 386 -6.30 4.03 -27.72
CA LYS A 386 -7.41 4.87 -28.16
C LYS A 386 -7.70 5.99 -27.14
N PRO A 387 -7.72 7.28 -27.54
CA PRO A 387 -7.92 8.42 -26.63
C PRO A 387 -9.32 8.57 -25.99
N SER A 388 -10.19 7.56 -26.07
CA SER A 388 -11.64 7.78 -25.93
C SER A 388 -12.22 7.69 -24.51
N ASP A 389 -11.45 7.33 -23.48
CA ASP A 389 -12.01 7.13 -22.12
C ASP A 389 -11.61 8.20 -21.09
N ALA A 390 -11.09 9.33 -21.54
CA ALA A 390 -10.57 10.41 -20.68
C ALA A 390 -11.65 11.34 -20.07
N THR A 391 -12.89 10.89 -19.83
CA THR A 391 -13.98 11.79 -19.36
C THR A 391 -14.73 11.36 -18.10
N ILE A 392 -14.11 10.61 -17.20
CA ILE A 392 -14.61 10.51 -15.81
C ILE A 392 -13.55 11.09 -14.85
N LYS A 393 -13.82 12.32 -14.41
CA LYS A 393 -13.04 13.05 -13.42
C LYS A 393 -13.43 12.56 -12.01
N THR A 394 -12.48 12.01 -11.27
CA THR A 394 -12.53 11.92 -9.80
C THR A 394 -11.25 12.51 -9.22
N GLY A 395 -11.31 13.80 -8.87
CA GLY A 395 -10.53 14.43 -7.79
C GLY A 395 -9.06 14.80 -8.01
N GLY A 396 -8.79 16.02 -8.49
CA GLY A 396 -7.51 16.74 -8.37
C GLY A 396 -7.72 18.25 -8.61
N PRO A 397 -7.13 19.18 -7.82
CA PRO A 397 -7.42 20.62 -7.92
C PRO A 397 -6.59 21.37 -8.97
N GLU A 398 -5.50 20.80 -9.49
CA GLU A 398 -4.57 21.49 -10.41
C GLU A 398 -4.29 20.71 -11.71
N GLU A 399 -4.00 21.44 -12.80
CA GLU A 399 -3.43 20.87 -14.02
C GLU A 399 -2.05 20.27 -13.70
N GLY A 400 -1.95 18.94 -13.71
CA GLY A 400 -0.68 18.23 -13.49
C GLY A 400 -0.65 17.32 -12.25
N GLU A 401 -1.62 17.42 -11.35
CA GLU A 401 -1.85 16.40 -10.32
C GLU A 401 -2.82 15.35 -10.89
N PHE A 402 -2.23 14.29 -11.46
CA PHE A 402 -2.85 13.34 -12.40
C PHE A 402 -4.30 12.93 -12.10
N THR A 403 -5.16 12.95 -13.15
CA THR A 403 -5.83 11.75 -13.72
C THR A 403 -6.55 12.08 -15.04
N PRO A 404 -6.07 11.56 -16.18
CA PRO A 404 -7.00 10.87 -17.09
C PRO A 404 -6.56 9.41 -17.38
N GLY A 405 -7.39 8.42 -16.97
CA GLY A 405 -7.14 6.97 -17.11
C GLY A 405 -7.22 6.19 -15.77
N SER A 406 -6.49 6.61 -14.73
CA SER A 406 -6.39 6.02 -13.35
C SER A 406 -5.74 4.62 -13.21
N ARG A 407 -5.06 4.24 -12.10
CA ARG A 407 -4.30 4.98 -11.06
C ARG A 407 -2.81 5.05 -11.51
N GLU A 408 -2.11 6.11 -11.12
CA GLU A 408 -0.80 6.58 -11.66
C GLU A 408 -0.84 7.22 -13.06
N GLY A 409 -2.04 7.60 -13.56
CA GLY A 409 -2.18 8.15 -14.92
C GLY A 409 -2.02 7.09 -16.02
N ARG A 410 -2.10 5.80 -15.67
CA ARG A 410 -1.93 4.69 -16.60
C ARG A 410 -3.16 4.52 -17.50
N PRO A 411 -2.98 4.07 -18.75
CA PRO A 411 -4.09 3.68 -19.61
C PRO A 411 -4.83 2.48 -18.99
N LEU A 412 -6.16 2.51 -19.04
CA LEU A 412 -7.00 1.40 -18.61
C LEU A 412 -7.05 0.33 -19.68
N SER A 413 -6.86 -0.93 -19.28
CA SER A 413 -7.11 -2.08 -20.15
C SER A 413 -8.62 -2.22 -20.43
N PRO A 414 -9.04 -2.99 -21.44
CA PRO A 414 -10.46 -3.31 -21.63
C PRO A 414 -11.01 -4.28 -20.57
N TYR A 415 -10.15 -4.86 -19.74
CA TYR A 415 -10.51 -5.95 -18.82
C TYR A 415 -11.02 -5.41 -17.48
N ARG A 416 -12.12 -5.98 -17.00
CA ARG A 416 -12.73 -5.71 -15.70
C ARG A 416 -12.66 -6.96 -14.84
N VAL A 417 -12.71 -6.80 -13.51
CA VAL A 417 -12.91 -7.96 -12.63
C VAL A 417 -14.35 -8.46 -12.79
N SER A 418 -14.53 -9.75 -13.04
CA SER A 418 -15.84 -10.35 -13.22
C SER A 418 -16.71 -10.14 -11.98
N MET A 419 -18.01 -9.92 -12.19
CA MET A 419 -18.94 -9.64 -11.08
C MET A 419 -19.05 -10.83 -10.13
N ASP A 420 -18.94 -12.06 -10.64
CA ASP A 420 -18.94 -13.27 -9.81
C ASP A 420 -17.70 -13.33 -8.92
N HIS A 421 -16.53 -13.01 -9.46
CA HIS A 421 -15.29 -12.96 -8.68
C HIS A 421 -15.32 -11.88 -7.59
N GLN A 422 -15.79 -10.67 -7.93
CA GLN A 422 -15.95 -9.60 -6.94
C GLN A 422 -16.93 -9.99 -5.81
N LYS A 423 -18.04 -10.69 -6.12
CA LYS A 423 -19.01 -11.16 -5.12
C LYS A 423 -18.40 -12.17 -4.15
N ILE A 424 -17.55 -13.10 -4.62
CA ILE A 424 -16.89 -14.09 -3.77
C ILE A 424 -16.04 -13.38 -2.71
N ILE A 425 -15.20 -12.44 -3.15
CA ILE A 425 -14.30 -11.68 -2.27
C ILE A 425 -15.10 -10.78 -1.32
N LEU A 426 -16.11 -10.07 -1.81
CA LEU A 426 -16.97 -9.25 -0.96
C LEU A 426 -17.69 -10.10 0.11
N LYS A 427 -18.25 -11.24 -0.28
CA LYS A 427 -18.95 -12.14 0.64
C LYS A 427 -18.06 -12.58 1.80
N ALA A 428 -16.83 -13.02 1.50
CA ALA A 428 -15.89 -13.47 2.52
C ALA A 428 -15.54 -12.36 3.52
N GLN A 429 -15.37 -11.12 3.05
CA GLN A 429 -15.10 -9.97 3.91
C GLN A 429 -16.31 -9.57 4.77
N LEU A 430 -17.53 -9.67 4.23
CA LEU A 430 -18.77 -9.47 4.99
C LEU A 430 -18.95 -10.54 6.07
N GLU A 431 -18.65 -11.80 5.77
CA GLU A 431 -18.69 -12.92 6.73
C GLU A 431 -17.65 -12.71 7.86
N LEU A 432 -16.45 -12.23 7.53
CA LEU A 432 -15.44 -11.86 8.52
C LEU A 432 -15.91 -10.72 9.42
N ALA A 433 -16.50 -9.67 8.85
CA ALA A 433 -17.07 -8.56 9.62
C ALA A 433 -18.22 -9.04 10.52
N ALA A 434 -19.05 -9.97 10.05
CA ALA A 434 -20.13 -10.58 10.81
C ALA A 434 -19.59 -11.40 12.00
N LYS A 435 -18.56 -12.22 11.78
CA LYS A 435 -17.85 -13.00 12.82
C LYS A 435 -17.37 -12.11 13.97
N HIS A 436 -16.82 -10.93 13.65
CA HIS A 436 -16.30 -9.97 14.62
C HIS A 436 -17.29 -8.88 15.03
N LYS A 437 -18.54 -8.95 14.54
CA LYS A 437 -19.60 -7.96 14.79
C LYS A 437 -19.14 -6.52 14.46
N ARG A 438 -18.34 -6.36 13.40
CA ARG A 438 -17.81 -5.05 12.97
C ARG A 438 -18.77 -4.35 12.04
N ALA A 439 -18.75 -3.02 12.12
CA ALA A 439 -19.36 -2.17 11.12
C ALA A 439 -18.56 -2.25 9.81
N VAL A 440 -19.25 -2.13 8.67
CA VAL A 440 -18.63 -2.20 7.35
C VAL A 440 -18.82 -0.92 6.56
N SER A 441 -17.81 -0.52 5.79
CA SER A 441 -17.91 0.51 4.75
C SER A 441 -17.90 -0.16 3.37
N VAL A 442 -18.95 0.08 2.59
CA VAL A 442 -19.24 -0.64 1.35
C VAL A 442 -19.20 0.28 0.13
N HIS A 443 -18.23 0.04 -0.75
CA HIS A 443 -18.12 0.65 -2.08
C HIS A 443 -19.14 0.07 -3.05
N SER A 444 -19.79 0.93 -3.83
CA SER A 444 -20.78 0.49 -4.81
C SER A 444 -20.88 1.44 -6.00
N VAL A 445 -20.40 1.01 -7.16
CA VAL A 445 -20.54 1.75 -8.42
C VAL A 445 -21.35 0.94 -9.42
N ALA A 446 -22.57 1.41 -9.73
CA ALA A 446 -23.53 0.74 -10.60
C ALA A 446 -23.87 -0.72 -10.17
N THR A 447 -23.78 -1.01 -8.88
CA THR A 447 -23.92 -2.37 -8.31
C THR A 447 -24.90 -2.45 -7.13
N HIS A 448 -25.61 -1.38 -6.78
CA HIS A 448 -26.43 -1.30 -5.56
C HIS A 448 -27.43 -2.45 -5.40
N GLY A 449 -28.13 -2.84 -6.47
CA GLY A 449 -29.05 -3.99 -6.42
C GLY A 449 -28.34 -5.32 -6.17
N VAL A 450 -27.16 -5.51 -6.77
CA VAL A 450 -26.34 -6.72 -6.57
C VAL A 450 -25.82 -6.80 -5.13
N ILE A 451 -25.44 -5.66 -4.55
CA ILE A 451 -25.04 -5.58 -3.15
C ILE A 451 -26.24 -5.91 -2.26
N PHE A 452 -27.42 -5.37 -2.54
CA PHE A 452 -28.62 -5.68 -1.77
C PHE A 452 -28.95 -7.18 -1.81
N ASP A 453 -28.91 -7.80 -2.98
CA ASP A 453 -29.17 -9.24 -3.15
C ASP A 453 -28.14 -10.09 -2.37
N LEU A 454 -26.86 -9.71 -2.40
CA LEU A 454 -25.81 -10.38 -1.64
C LEU A 454 -26.04 -10.24 -0.14
N LEU A 455 -26.31 -9.03 0.35
CA LEU A 455 -26.62 -8.78 1.76
C LEU A 455 -27.89 -9.54 2.19
N GLN A 456 -28.91 -9.57 1.34
CA GLN A 456 -30.13 -10.33 1.57
C GLN A 456 -29.88 -11.83 1.68
N SER A 457 -28.95 -12.36 0.89
CA SER A 457 -28.55 -13.75 1.00
C SER A 457 -27.89 -14.07 2.35
N LEU A 458 -27.14 -13.12 2.93
CA LEU A 458 -26.48 -13.30 4.23
C LEU A 458 -27.46 -13.28 5.40
N TRP A 459 -28.47 -12.40 5.40
CA TRP A 459 -29.44 -12.31 6.50
C TRP A 459 -30.72 -13.12 6.32
N LYS A 460 -30.76 -14.01 5.31
CA LYS A 460 -31.93 -14.86 5.04
C LYS A 460 -32.31 -15.68 6.28
N GLY A 461 -33.55 -15.56 6.74
CA GLY A 461 -34.04 -16.21 7.96
C GLY A 461 -33.81 -15.43 9.25
N HIS A 462 -33.16 -14.26 9.17
CA HIS A 462 -32.93 -13.35 10.30
C HIS A 462 -33.70 -12.02 10.12
N GLU A 463 -34.69 -11.96 9.23
CA GLU A 463 -35.44 -10.75 8.94
C GLU A 463 -36.26 -10.27 10.15
N LYS A 464 -36.42 -8.95 10.27
CA LYS A 464 -37.29 -8.37 11.31
C LYS A 464 -38.73 -8.85 11.11
N PRO A 465 -39.43 -9.25 12.19
CA PRO A 465 -40.78 -9.78 12.10
C PRO A 465 -41.75 -8.73 11.53
N SER A 466 -42.66 -9.19 10.65
CA SER A 466 -43.66 -8.34 10.02
C SER A 466 -44.58 -7.66 11.05
N LYS A 467 -45.23 -6.55 10.68
CA LYS A 467 -46.20 -5.86 11.56
C LYS A 467 -47.32 -6.80 12.05
N SER A 468 -47.77 -7.73 11.20
CA SER A 468 -48.76 -8.77 11.56
C SER A 468 -48.19 -9.78 12.56
N ALA A 469 -46.95 -10.25 12.34
CA ALA A 469 -46.25 -11.15 13.26
C ALA A 469 -45.97 -10.49 14.62
N LYS A 470 -45.56 -9.22 14.64
CA LYS A 470 -45.39 -8.43 15.87
C LYS A 470 -46.72 -8.25 16.61
N LYS A 471 -47.83 -8.00 15.90
CA LYS A 471 -49.17 -7.88 16.51
C LYS A 471 -49.64 -9.21 17.09
N LYS A 472 -49.33 -10.34 16.44
CA LYS A 472 -49.61 -11.68 16.94
C LYS A 472 -48.74 -12.00 18.17
N GLN A 473 -47.42 -11.79 18.11
CA GLN A 473 -46.51 -11.94 19.25
C GLN A 473 -46.92 -11.06 20.44
N LYS A 474 -47.31 -9.81 20.19
CA LYS A 474 -47.78 -8.91 21.24
C LYS A 474 -49.12 -9.38 21.85
N LYS A 475 -50.01 -9.98 21.03
CA LYS A 475 -51.28 -10.55 21.49
C LYS A 475 -51.09 -11.87 22.25
N ASP A 476 -50.12 -12.69 21.84
CA ASP A 476 -49.73 -13.93 22.48
C ASP A 476 -48.99 -13.64 23.80
N ALA A 477 -48.16 -12.60 23.86
CA ALA A 477 -47.53 -12.10 25.08
C ALA A 477 -48.52 -11.43 26.04
N GLN A 478 -49.57 -10.76 25.53
CA GLN A 478 -50.63 -10.20 26.38
C GLN A 478 -51.50 -11.28 27.06
N ASN A 479 -51.50 -12.52 26.53
CA ASN A 479 -52.21 -13.67 27.09
C ASN A 479 -51.35 -14.50 28.06
N ALA A 480 -50.06 -14.22 28.18
CA ALA A 480 -49.14 -14.87 29.10
C ALA A 480 -48.63 -13.83 30.12
N MET A 481 -49.46 -13.47 31.10
CA MET A 481 -48.98 -12.85 32.33
C MET A 481 -48.57 -13.96 33.29
N ASP A 482 -47.36 -14.47 33.08
CA ASP A 482 -46.37 -14.85 34.10
C ASP A 482 -45.17 -15.48 33.36
N GLU A 483 -43.98 -15.00 33.71
CA GLU A 483 -42.65 -15.31 33.14
C GLU A 483 -42.28 -14.60 31.83
N MET A 484 -41.75 -13.36 31.94
CA MET A 484 -40.69 -12.87 31.04
C MET A 484 -40.00 -11.63 31.64
N GLU A 485 -39.14 -11.87 32.63
CA GLU A 485 -37.92 -11.06 32.79
C GLU A 485 -36.79 -11.78 32.03
N ASP A 486 -35.92 -11.01 31.39
CA ASP A 486 -34.76 -11.42 30.58
C ASP A 486 -35.01 -12.13 29.24
N VAL A 487 -35.24 -11.32 28.20
CA VAL A 487 -34.64 -11.57 26.88
C VAL A 487 -33.53 -10.54 26.65
N ASN A 488 -32.63 -10.44 27.62
CA ASN A 488 -31.39 -9.70 27.46
C ASN A 488 -30.26 -10.69 27.09
N ASN A 489 -29.68 -10.44 25.92
CA ASN A 489 -28.26 -10.62 25.67
C ASN A 489 -27.66 -12.05 25.78
N THR A 490 -27.90 -12.89 24.76
CA THR A 490 -26.96 -13.99 24.43
C THR A 490 -26.66 -14.06 22.93
N SER A 491 -25.52 -13.47 22.59
CA SER A 491 -24.56 -13.87 21.55
C SER A 491 -24.96 -14.99 20.57
N LYS A 492 -25.89 -14.73 19.65
CA LYS A 492 -25.91 -15.48 18.38
C LYS A 492 -24.97 -14.77 17.40
N ASN A 493 -23.97 -15.49 16.89
CA ASN A 493 -23.18 -15.01 15.77
C ASN A 493 -24.13 -14.84 14.58
N LEU A 494 -24.32 -13.58 14.18
CA LEU A 494 -25.15 -13.25 13.04
C LEU A 494 -24.35 -13.51 11.76
N PRO A 495 -24.97 -14.03 10.69
CA PRO A 495 -24.29 -14.26 9.41
C PRO A 495 -24.07 -12.97 8.59
N TYR A 496 -24.40 -11.80 9.13
CA TYR A 496 -24.28 -10.51 8.46
C TYR A 496 -23.71 -9.44 9.42
N PRO A 497 -23.03 -8.41 8.88
CA PRO A 497 -22.56 -7.29 9.69
C PRO A 497 -23.72 -6.53 10.33
N PRO A 498 -23.62 -6.13 11.62
CA PRO A 498 -24.71 -5.46 12.31
C PRO A 498 -24.99 -4.04 11.77
N ARG A 499 -23.96 -3.38 11.22
CA ARG A 499 -24.00 -1.98 10.76
C ARG A 499 -23.26 -1.85 9.44
N ILE A 500 -23.88 -1.21 8.46
CA ILE A 500 -23.40 -1.14 7.08
C ILE A 500 -23.50 0.32 6.63
N CYS A 501 -22.39 0.91 6.21
CA CYS A 501 -22.39 2.20 5.51
C CYS A 501 -22.23 1.96 4.01
N MET A 502 -23.16 2.48 3.22
CA MET A 502 -22.98 2.61 1.77
C MET A 502 -22.15 3.87 1.52
N HIS A 503 -20.86 3.67 1.26
CA HIS A 503 -19.89 4.74 1.04
C HIS A 503 -20.22 5.55 -0.22
N SER A 504 -20.07 6.88 -0.15
CA SER A 504 -20.30 7.85 -1.23
C SER A 504 -21.51 7.51 -2.10
N TYR A 505 -22.67 7.29 -1.48
CA TYR A 505 -23.79 6.64 -2.17
C TYR A 505 -24.31 7.46 -3.36
N SER A 506 -24.20 6.89 -4.57
CA SER A 506 -24.61 7.52 -5.83
C SER A 506 -25.84 6.87 -6.48
N GLY A 507 -26.54 5.99 -5.75
CA GLY A 507 -27.70 5.26 -6.27
C GLY A 507 -28.98 6.10 -6.30
N PRO A 508 -30.02 5.65 -7.03
CA PRO A 508 -31.29 6.37 -7.09
C PRO A 508 -32.07 6.25 -5.77
N ALA A 509 -32.85 7.28 -5.42
CA ALA A 509 -33.65 7.32 -4.19
C ALA A 509 -34.63 6.13 -4.04
N ASP A 510 -35.14 5.59 -5.16
CA ASP A 510 -36.02 4.42 -5.13
C ASP A 510 -35.35 3.15 -4.58
N ALA A 511 -34.03 3.00 -4.76
CA ALA A 511 -33.28 1.86 -4.24
C ALA A 511 -33.20 1.88 -2.70
N LEU A 512 -33.30 3.06 -2.07
CA LEU A 512 -33.30 3.20 -0.61
C LEU A 512 -34.41 2.38 0.06
N LYS A 513 -35.56 2.21 -0.61
CA LYS A 513 -36.70 1.42 -0.09
C LYS A 513 -36.32 -0.03 0.19
N GLN A 514 -35.36 -0.58 -0.56
CA GLN A 514 -34.87 -1.95 -0.37
C GLN A 514 -34.00 -2.01 0.90
N PHE A 515 -33.01 -1.14 1.01
CA PHE A 515 -32.07 -1.08 2.14
C PHE A 515 -32.73 -0.67 3.46
N LEU A 516 -33.69 0.26 3.43
CA LEU A 516 -34.40 0.76 4.61
C LEU A 516 -35.72 0.01 4.89
N GLY A 517 -35.91 -1.14 4.23
CA GLY A 517 -37.13 -1.94 4.37
C GLY A 517 -37.38 -2.40 5.81
N PRO A 518 -38.64 -2.50 6.27
CA PRO A 518 -38.96 -2.83 7.67
C PRO A 518 -38.55 -4.25 8.10
N ARG A 519 -38.21 -5.10 7.13
CA ARG A 519 -37.72 -6.47 7.34
C ARG A 519 -36.19 -6.56 7.38
N VAL A 520 -35.47 -5.52 6.96
CA VAL A 520 -33.99 -5.51 6.94
C VAL A 520 -33.47 -5.52 8.39
N PRO A 521 -32.66 -6.52 8.77
CA PRO A 521 -32.24 -6.65 10.17
C PRO A 521 -31.03 -5.78 10.52
N ALA A 522 -30.09 -5.58 9.59
CA ALA A 522 -28.93 -4.71 9.76
C ALA A 522 -29.32 -3.22 9.86
N ASP A 523 -28.45 -2.42 10.47
CA ASP A 523 -28.57 -0.95 10.49
C ASP A 523 -27.79 -0.36 9.31
N ILE A 524 -28.48 0.22 8.33
CA ILE A 524 -27.89 0.69 7.08
C ILE A 524 -27.83 2.21 7.04
N PHE A 525 -26.62 2.74 6.83
CA PHE A 525 -26.29 4.15 6.73
C PHE A 525 -25.82 4.49 5.31
N PHE A 526 -25.86 5.77 4.98
CA PHE A 526 -25.42 6.30 3.68
C PHE A 526 -24.57 7.53 3.93
N SER A 527 -23.34 7.53 3.41
CA SER A 527 -22.45 8.67 3.49
C SER A 527 -22.42 9.45 2.18
N PHE A 528 -22.08 10.74 2.30
CA PHE A 528 -21.99 11.68 1.21
C PHE A 528 -20.74 12.52 1.34
N SER A 529 -20.15 12.90 0.21
CA SER A 529 -19.01 13.81 0.10
C SER A 529 -19.26 14.88 -0.96
N GLU A 530 -18.65 16.05 -0.80
CA GLU A 530 -18.76 17.11 -1.80
C GLU A 530 -18.08 16.70 -3.12
N LEU A 531 -16.94 16.00 -3.05
CA LEU A 531 -16.15 15.57 -4.21
C LEU A 531 -16.91 14.60 -5.13
N ILE A 532 -17.61 13.62 -4.55
CA ILE A 532 -18.29 12.58 -5.34
C ILE A 532 -19.73 12.95 -5.65
N ASN A 533 -20.48 13.39 -4.65
CA ASN A 533 -21.92 13.55 -4.80
C ASN A 533 -22.31 14.89 -5.43
N PHE A 534 -21.52 15.95 -5.19
CA PHE A 534 -21.79 17.31 -5.67
C PHE A 534 -20.77 17.81 -6.71
N GLY A 535 -19.83 16.95 -7.13
CA GLY A 535 -19.00 17.17 -8.31
C GLY A 535 -19.82 17.35 -9.60
N ALA A 536 -19.19 17.97 -10.61
CA ALA A 536 -19.74 18.69 -11.78
C ALA A 536 -21.02 18.19 -12.51
N HIS A 537 -21.56 16.99 -12.25
CA HIS A 537 -22.70 16.43 -12.99
C HIS A 537 -23.73 15.59 -12.17
N ASN A 538 -23.69 15.53 -10.82
CA ASN A 538 -24.56 14.62 -10.03
C ASN A 538 -25.41 15.25 -8.89
N SER A 539 -25.40 16.58 -8.73
CA SER A 539 -26.00 17.26 -7.57
C SER A 539 -27.48 16.97 -7.34
N ASP A 540 -28.32 17.00 -8.38
CA ASP A 540 -29.78 16.90 -8.23
C ASP A 540 -30.21 15.53 -7.70
N LYS A 541 -29.53 14.46 -8.12
CA LYS A 541 -29.80 13.10 -7.63
C LYS A 541 -29.42 12.97 -6.16
N ALA A 542 -28.26 13.50 -5.77
CA ALA A 542 -27.81 13.49 -4.39
C ALA A 542 -28.80 14.23 -3.48
N VAL A 543 -29.32 15.37 -3.91
CA VAL A 543 -30.35 16.13 -3.17
C VAL A 543 -31.60 15.28 -2.92
N GLU A 544 -32.15 14.64 -3.95
CA GLU A 544 -33.36 13.81 -3.80
C GLU A 544 -33.14 12.60 -2.91
N VAL A 545 -31.95 11.98 -2.98
CA VAL A 545 -31.55 10.88 -2.11
C VAL A 545 -31.46 11.35 -0.65
N ILE A 546 -30.75 12.45 -0.38
CA ILE A 546 -30.57 12.98 0.99
C ILE A 546 -31.93 13.34 1.61
N LYS A 547 -32.85 13.94 0.85
CA LYS A 547 -34.23 14.22 1.31
C LYS A 547 -34.97 12.94 1.70
N ALA A 548 -34.81 11.86 0.94
CA ALA A 548 -35.51 10.60 1.14
C ALA A 548 -34.95 9.75 2.30
N ILE A 549 -33.70 9.96 2.71
CA ILE A 549 -33.06 9.20 3.79
C ILE A 549 -33.54 9.72 5.16
N PRO A 550 -33.90 8.83 6.10
CA PRO A 550 -34.20 9.20 7.48
C PRO A 550 -33.02 9.91 8.15
N ASP A 551 -33.32 10.90 8.97
CA ASP A 551 -32.34 11.78 9.61
C ASP A 551 -31.27 11.01 10.41
N ASP A 552 -31.62 9.85 10.96
CA ASP A 552 -30.74 8.97 11.76
C ASP A 552 -29.90 7.98 10.94
N LYS A 553 -29.87 8.13 9.61
CA LYS A 553 -29.18 7.23 8.65
C LYS A 553 -28.16 7.94 7.75
N ILE A 554 -28.01 9.26 7.91
CA ILE A 554 -27.10 10.08 7.10
C ILE A 554 -25.74 10.16 7.80
N LEU A 555 -24.67 9.89 7.05
CA LEU A 555 -23.29 10.13 7.42
C LEU A 555 -22.67 11.12 6.42
N ILE A 556 -21.51 11.69 6.78
CA ILE A 556 -20.73 12.57 5.90
C ILE A 556 -19.27 12.13 5.88
N GLU A 557 -18.60 12.40 4.77
CA GLU A 557 -17.19 12.12 4.57
C GLU A 557 -16.56 13.10 3.56
N SER A 558 -15.23 13.19 3.51
CA SER A 558 -14.53 14.03 2.54
C SER A 558 -14.32 13.33 1.20
N ASP A 559 -14.14 12.00 1.24
CA ASP A 559 -13.63 11.17 0.16
C ASP A 559 -12.32 11.71 -0.46
N LEU A 560 -11.45 12.26 0.39
CA LEU A 560 -10.15 12.79 0.00
C LEU A 560 -9.03 11.86 0.44
N HIS A 561 -8.08 11.58 -0.47
CA HIS A 561 -6.94 10.69 -0.23
C HIS A 561 -5.85 11.29 0.70
N CYS A 562 -5.92 12.58 1.03
CA CYS A 562 -4.96 13.27 1.90
C CYS A 562 -5.66 13.92 3.09
N ALA A 563 -5.04 13.81 4.27
CA ALA A 563 -5.42 14.58 5.45
C ALA A 563 -4.84 16.01 5.39
N GLY A 564 -5.55 16.97 5.98
CA GLY A 564 -5.13 18.37 6.07
C GLY A 564 -6.30 19.34 5.94
N ARG A 565 -6.04 20.65 5.86
CA ARG A 565 -7.09 21.67 5.85
C ARG A 565 -8.15 21.44 4.77
N LYS A 566 -7.73 21.04 3.58
CA LYS A 566 -8.65 20.75 2.47
C LYS A 566 -9.66 19.65 2.82
N MET A 567 -9.24 18.63 3.58
CA MET A 567 -10.14 17.58 4.07
C MET A 567 -11.19 18.18 5.01
N ASP A 568 -10.75 19.04 5.93
CA ASP A 568 -11.62 19.69 6.92
C ASP A 568 -12.61 20.64 6.23
N ASP A 569 -12.15 21.43 5.25
CA ASP A 569 -12.99 22.33 4.45
C ASP A 569 -14.08 21.54 3.70
N LEU A 570 -13.72 20.43 3.07
CA LEU A 570 -14.68 19.56 2.36
C LEU A 570 -15.71 18.91 3.31
N LEU A 571 -15.29 18.55 4.52
CA LEU A 571 -16.19 18.04 5.56
C LEU A 571 -17.17 19.12 6.04
N GLU A 572 -16.70 20.36 6.19
CA GLU A 572 -17.56 21.49 6.55
C GLU A 572 -18.56 21.81 5.43
N ASP A 573 -18.12 21.76 4.17
CA ASP A 573 -18.98 22.02 3.01
C ASP A 573 -20.10 20.99 2.88
N ILE A 574 -19.79 19.69 2.99
CA ILE A 574 -20.82 18.65 2.93
C ILE A 574 -21.76 18.71 4.15
N LEU A 575 -21.26 19.09 5.33
CA LEU A 575 -22.09 19.34 6.51
C LEU A 575 -23.12 20.44 6.23
N LYS A 576 -22.67 21.59 5.72
CA LYS A 576 -23.55 22.73 5.35
C LYS A 576 -24.58 22.30 4.31
N ARG A 577 -24.14 21.55 3.30
CA ARG A 577 -25.00 21.05 2.22
C ARG A 577 -26.11 20.15 2.74
N VAL A 578 -25.78 19.18 3.59
CA VAL A 578 -26.78 18.27 4.19
C VAL A 578 -27.76 19.07 5.05
N CYS A 579 -27.28 20.02 5.86
CA CYS A 579 -28.15 20.87 6.67
C CYS A 579 -29.12 21.70 5.82
N GLU A 580 -28.64 22.30 4.72
CA GLU A 580 -29.46 23.05 3.78
C GLU A 580 -30.56 22.17 3.18
N ILE A 581 -30.21 20.97 2.69
CA ILE A 581 -31.16 20.05 2.04
C ILE A 581 -32.23 19.55 3.03
N LYS A 582 -31.83 19.29 4.29
CA LYS A 582 -32.74 18.77 5.33
C LYS A 582 -33.47 19.87 6.10
N GLY A 583 -33.13 21.14 5.86
CA GLY A 583 -33.69 22.29 6.59
C GLY A 583 -33.26 22.33 8.06
N TRP A 584 -32.10 21.77 8.40
CA TRP A 584 -31.57 21.78 9.75
C TRP A 584 -30.80 23.07 10.03
N GLN A 585 -30.88 23.57 11.26
CA GLN A 585 -29.92 24.57 11.74
C GLN A 585 -28.54 23.92 11.83
N LEU A 586 -27.49 24.64 11.44
CA LEU A 586 -26.14 24.08 11.29
C LEU A 586 -25.63 23.35 12.53
N GLU A 587 -25.82 23.95 13.72
CA GLU A 587 -25.38 23.36 14.98
C GLU A 587 -26.15 22.06 15.31
N GLU A 588 -27.46 22.05 15.10
CA GLU A 588 -28.31 20.87 15.34
C GLU A 588 -28.05 19.77 14.32
N GLY A 589 -27.80 20.14 13.06
CA GLY A 589 -27.38 19.21 12.01
C GLY A 589 -26.03 18.57 12.33
N ALA A 590 -25.06 19.34 12.81
CA ALA A 590 -23.76 18.81 13.26
C ALA A 590 -23.93 17.83 14.43
N LYS A 591 -24.77 18.15 15.43
CA LYS A 591 -25.10 17.22 16.53
C LYS A 591 -25.78 15.94 16.03
N GLN A 592 -26.71 16.05 15.10
CA GLN A 592 -27.40 14.90 14.51
C GLN A 592 -26.44 13.99 13.74
N LEU A 593 -25.58 14.56 12.89
CA LEU A 593 -24.59 13.79 12.12
C LEU A 593 -23.54 13.14 13.03
N ARG A 594 -23.09 13.83 14.07
CA ARG A 594 -22.24 13.23 15.12
C ARG A 594 -22.93 12.04 15.77
N LYS A 595 -24.19 12.18 16.17
CA LYS A 595 -24.97 11.09 16.78
C LYS A 595 -25.11 9.89 15.84
N ASN A 596 -25.30 10.14 14.54
CA ASN A 596 -25.37 9.10 13.52
C ASN A 596 -24.03 8.35 13.40
N TRP A 597 -22.91 9.09 13.36
CA TRP A 597 -21.57 8.51 13.33
C TRP A 597 -21.28 7.68 14.59
N GLU A 598 -21.61 8.20 15.78
CA GLU A 598 -21.45 7.45 17.03
C GLU A 598 -22.27 6.16 17.00
N ARG A 599 -23.50 6.19 16.48
CA ARG A 599 -24.33 4.98 16.33
C ARG A 599 -23.73 4.00 15.31
N PHE A 600 -23.10 4.49 14.25
CA PHE A 600 -22.43 3.64 13.27
C PHE A 600 -21.17 2.96 13.85
N ILE A 601 -20.37 3.68 14.63
CA ILE A 601 -19.14 3.16 15.24
C ILE A 601 -19.43 2.26 16.45
N PHE A 602 -20.26 2.72 17.39
CA PHE A 602 -20.48 2.05 18.67
C PHE A 602 -21.72 1.14 18.66
N GLY A 603 -22.73 1.46 17.85
CA GLY A 603 -24.02 0.78 17.84
C GLY A 603 -25.11 1.53 18.60
N PRO A 604 -26.30 0.94 18.73
CA PRO A 604 -27.34 1.52 19.58
C PRO A 604 -26.84 1.63 21.02
N GLU A 605 -27.16 2.75 21.68
CA GLU A 605 -26.92 2.91 23.12
C GLU A 605 -27.70 1.81 23.85
N GLY A 606 -26.99 1.01 24.64
CA GLY A 606 -27.55 -0.07 25.45
C GLY A 606 -28.25 0.42 26.70
#